data_AF-A0A8A7KET3-F1
#
_entry.id   AF-A0A8A7KET3-F1
#
_cell.length_a   1.000
_cell.length_b   1.000
_cell.length_c   1.000
_cell.angle_alpha   90.00
_cell.angle_beta   90.00
_cell.angle_gamma   90.00
#
_symmetry.space_group_name_H-M   'P 1'
#
loop_
_entity.id
_entity.type
_entity.pdbx_description
1 polymer ?
#
loop_
_entity_poly.entity_id
_entity_poly.type
_entity_poly.pdbx_seq_one_letter_code
_entity_poly.pdbx_strand_id
1 'polypeptide(L)'
;MVLKTMMTIFTEERIMLNDKIFIDTGAWIACMNKSDIHHQSSVSYMMELRKKQTPLITSNYVIDETLTWFSYHNLHDIAVKVMGLWQEAEKNNSLKIYWVDKAISKEAWEIFYKFSEHRLSFTDCTSFAICKEIKVQKIFGFDSHFNILGFLLSPYQIQENQAKYDVLKP
;
A
#
# COMPACT_ATOMS: atom_id res chain seq x y z
N MET A 1 -7.02 34.37 16.77
CA MET A 1 -7.99 33.26 16.64
C MET A 1 -8.17 32.84 15.18
N VAL A 2 -8.43 33.77 14.26
CA VAL A 2 -8.61 33.54 12.80
C VAL A 2 -7.45 32.78 12.14
N LEU A 3 -6.19 33.14 12.43
CA LEU A 3 -5.00 32.45 11.89
C LEU A 3 -4.90 30.97 12.30
N LYS A 4 -5.32 30.64 13.53
CA LYS A 4 -5.28 29.27 14.05
C LYS A 4 -6.38 28.42 13.38
N THR A 5 -7.56 28.99 13.20
CA THR A 5 -8.67 28.38 12.46
C THR A 5 -8.34 28.20 10.98
N MET A 6 -7.72 29.19 10.32
CA MET A 6 -7.27 29.05 8.93
C MET A 6 -6.16 28.00 8.79
N MET A 7 -5.17 27.97 9.69
CA MET A 7 -4.16 26.89 9.71
C MET A 7 -4.83 25.54 9.89
N THR A 8 -5.77 25.38 10.82
CA THR A 8 -6.52 24.14 11.00
C THR A 8 -7.28 23.76 9.74
N ILE A 9 -7.97 24.69 9.08
CA ILE A 9 -8.69 24.44 7.81
C ILE A 9 -7.73 24.04 6.69
N PHE A 10 -6.58 24.71 6.53
CA PHE A 10 -5.56 24.33 5.54
C PHE A 10 -4.86 23.01 5.87
N THR A 11 -4.73 22.68 7.16
CA THR A 11 -4.15 21.41 7.61
C THR A 11 -5.17 20.27 7.43
N GLU A 12 -6.44 20.52 7.71
CA GLU A 12 -7.55 19.60 7.45
C GLU A 12 -7.75 19.39 5.94
N GLU A 13 -7.76 20.44 5.12
CA GLU A 13 -7.79 20.30 3.64
C GLU A 13 -6.54 19.58 3.10
N ARG A 14 -5.35 19.77 3.71
CA ARG A 14 -4.16 18.95 3.40
C ARG A 14 -4.28 17.50 3.86
N ILE A 15 -4.97 17.22 4.96
CA ILE A 15 -5.27 15.87 5.43
C ILE A 15 -6.38 15.23 4.55
N MET A 16 -7.22 16.03 3.90
CA MET A 16 -8.25 15.61 2.93
C MET A 16 -7.70 15.34 1.52
N LEU A 17 -6.37 15.33 1.32
CA LEU A 17 -5.73 14.86 0.09
C LEU A 17 -5.86 13.33 -0.02
N ASN A 18 -6.99 12.87 -0.55
CA ASN A 18 -7.28 11.48 -0.94
C ASN A 18 -6.92 10.42 0.12
N ASP A 19 -7.91 10.02 0.93
CA ASP A 19 -7.85 8.89 1.88
C ASP A 19 -7.61 7.51 1.25
N LYS A 20 -7.15 7.45 0.00
CA LYS A 20 -6.83 6.22 -0.71
C LYS A 20 -5.72 5.48 0.02
N ILE A 21 -5.84 4.16 0.05
CA ILE A 21 -4.83 3.29 0.66
C ILE A 21 -4.32 2.29 -0.37
N PHE A 22 -3.01 2.18 -0.46
CA PHE A 22 -2.37 1.13 -1.26
C PHE A 22 -2.11 -0.07 -0.36
N ILE A 23 -2.58 -1.25 -0.78
CA ILE A 23 -2.49 -2.50 -0.03
C ILE A 23 -1.33 -3.30 -0.60
N ASP A 24 -0.36 -3.56 0.26
CA ASP A 24 0.84 -4.32 -0.06
C ASP A 24 0.63 -5.84 0.11
N THR A 25 1.56 -6.64 -0.42
CA THR A 25 1.57 -8.11 -0.36
C THR A 25 1.38 -8.62 1.06
N GLY A 26 2.11 -8.06 2.04
CA GLY A 26 2.03 -8.51 3.44
C GLY A 26 0.62 -8.34 4.02
N ALA A 27 -0.08 -7.25 3.67
CA ALA A 27 -1.44 -7.01 4.12
C ALA A 27 -2.45 -7.96 3.47
N TRP A 28 -2.28 -8.27 2.18
CA TRP A 28 -3.11 -9.28 1.51
C TRP A 28 -2.95 -10.67 2.12
N ILE A 29 -1.70 -11.11 2.31
CA ILE A 29 -1.39 -12.39 2.96
C ILE A 29 -2.04 -12.44 4.34
N ALA A 30 -1.83 -11.43 5.18
CA ALA A 30 -2.40 -11.40 6.51
C ALA A 30 -3.94 -11.42 6.50
N CYS A 31 -4.60 -10.71 5.58
CA CYS A 31 -6.07 -10.76 5.45
C CYS A 31 -6.59 -12.17 5.09
N MET A 32 -5.83 -12.94 4.32
CA MET A 32 -6.31 -14.18 3.68
C MET A 32 -5.81 -15.45 4.37
N ASN A 33 -4.67 -15.39 5.05
CA ASN A 33 -4.08 -16.49 5.81
C ASN A 33 -4.50 -16.41 7.28
N LYS A 34 -5.42 -17.29 7.70
CA LYS A 34 -5.91 -17.34 9.09
C LYS A 34 -4.84 -17.65 10.14
N SER A 35 -3.73 -18.25 9.73
CA SER A 35 -2.61 -18.59 10.59
C SER A 35 -1.58 -17.46 10.70
N ASP A 36 -1.77 -16.36 9.95
CA ASP A 36 -0.89 -15.20 10.03
C ASP A 36 -1.06 -14.46 11.36
N ILE A 37 0.06 -14.02 11.96
CA ILE A 37 0.07 -13.31 13.25
C ILE A 37 -0.69 -11.98 13.19
N HIS A 38 -0.77 -11.36 12.01
CA HIS A 38 -1.48 -10.11 11.77
C HIS A 38 -2.88 -10.33 11.21
N HIS A 39 -3.39 -11.57 11.16
CA HIS A 39 -4.69 -11.86 10.53
C HIS A 39 -5.83 -11.05 11.14
N GLN A 40 -5.97 -11.10 12.47
CA GLN A 40 -7.10 -10.47 13.16
C GLN A 40 -7.08 -8.94 13.03
N SER A 41 -5.91 -8.31 13.12
CA SER A 41 -5.76 -6.86 12.96
C SER A 41 -6.00 -6.45 11.51
N SER A 42 -5.50 -7.23 10.55
CA SER A 42 -5.66 -6.96 9.12
C SER A 42 -7.12 -7.03 8.66
N VAL A 43 -7.84 -8.07 9.09
CA VAL A 43 -9.27 -8.23 8.79
C VAL A 43 -10.08 -7.08 9.39
N SER A 44 -9.82 -6.72 10.65
CA SER A 44 -10.49 -5.61 11.32
C SER A 44 -10.27 -4.29 10.58
N TYR A 45 -9.03 -4.02 10.16
CA TYR A 45 -8.70 -2.80 9.43
C TYR A 45 -9.31 -2.77 8.02
N MET A 46 -9.28 -3.89 7.29
CA MET A 46 -9.95 -4.02 5.99
C MET A 46 -11.46 -3.75 6.10
N MET A 47 -12.12 -4.25 7.15
CA MET A 47 -13.53 -3.97 7.42
C MET A 47 -13.78 -2.48 7.69
N GLU A 48 -12.91 -1.83 8.45
CA GLU A 48 -12.99 -0.38 8.70
C GLU A 48 -12.87 0.42 7.40
N LEU A 49 -11.87 0.11 6.57
CA LEU A 49 -11.65 0.76 5.28
C LEU A 49 -12.88 0.63 4.37
N ARG A 50 -13.45 -0.58 4.29
CA ARG A 50 -14.68 -0.85 3.53
C ARG A 50 -15.87 -0.06 4.08
N LYS A 51 -16.06 -0.03 5.40
CA LYS A 51 -17.15 0.73 6.04
C LYS A 51 -17.06 2.22 5.73
N LYS A 52 -15.85 2.77 5.68
CA LYS A 52 -15.57 4.16 5.31
C LYS A 52 -15.62 4.42 3.80
N GLN A 53 -15.81 3.39 2.98
CA GLN A 53 -15.71 3.47 1.51
C GLN A 53 -14.37 4.06 1.07
N THR A 54 -13.31 3.70 1.79
CA THR A 54 -11.94 4.11 1.48
C THR A 54 -11.53 3.50 0.14
N PRO A 55 -11.05 4.30 -0.84
CA PRO A 55 -10.62 3.71 -2.10
C PRO A 55 -9.39 2.84 -1.89
N LEU A 56 -9.51 1.55 -2.24
CA LEU A 56 -8.46 0.56 -2.09
C LEU A 56 -7.69 0.43 -3.40
N ILE A 57 -6.37 0.35 -3.29
CA ILE A 57 -5.46 0.29 -4.43
C ILE A 57 -4.47 -0.85 -4.23
N THR A 58 -4.12 -1.56 -5.30
CA THR A 58 -3.00 -2.50 -5.33
C THR A 58 -2.33 -2.44 -6.70
N SER A 59 -1.25 -3.19 -6.92
CA SER A 59 -0.61 -3.32 -8.24
C SER A 59 -0.62 -4.76 -8.76
N ASN A 60 -0.44 -4.92 -10.07
CA ASN A 60 -0.26 -6.23 -10.68
C ASN A 60 0.99 -6.97 -10.16
N TYR A 61 2.02 -6.25 -9.70
CA TYR A 61 3.22 -6.84 -9.08
C TYR A 61 2.97 -7.33 -7.66
N VAL A 62 2.18 -6.58 -6.86
CA VAL A 62 1.71 -7.07 -5.55
C VAL A 62 0.83 -8.31 -5.70
N ILE A 63 -0.02 -8.34 -6.74
CA ILE A 63 -0.83 -9.52 -7.07
C ILE A 63 0.08 -10.71 -7.41
N ASP A 64 1.07 -10.54 -8.29
CA ASP A 64 2.04 -11.59 -8.63
C ASP A 64 2.72 -12.14 -7.38
N GLU A 65 3.31 -11.27 -6.58
CA GLU A 65 4.05 -11.66 -5.38
C GLU A 65 3.15 -12.39 -4.36
N THR A 66 1.92 -11.89 -4.15
CA THR A 66 0.96 -12.53 -3.25
C THR A 66 0.52 -13.92 -3.73
N LEU A 67 0.19 -14.07 -5.01
CA LEU A 67 -0.23 -15.37 -5.58
C LEU A 67 0.92 -16.37 -5.59
N THR A 68 2.12 -15.89 -5.90
CA THR A 68 3.36 -16.64 -5.84
C THR A 68 3.62 -17.13 -4.42
N TRP A 69 3.47 -16.26 -3.41
CA TRP A 69 3.61 -16.63 -2.00
C TRP A 69 2.65 -17.76 -1.61
N PHE A 70 1.35 -17.65 -1.91
CA PHE A 70 0.39 -18.71 -1.60
C PHE A 70 0.73 -20.03 -2.30
N SER A 71 1.17 -19.97 -3.56
CA SER A 71 1.55 -21.16 -4.33
C SER A 71 2.76 -21.87 -3.72
N TYR A 72 3.79 -21.13 -3.30
CA TYR A 72 4.97 -21.70 -2.62
C TYR A 72 4.67 -22.33 -1.26
N HIS A 73 3.59 -21.91 -0.59
CA HIS A 73 3.16 -22.44 0.70
C HIS A 73 2.16 -23.60 0.60
N ASN A 74 2.01 -24.21 -0.59
CA ASN A 74 1.02 -25.26 -0.88
C ASN A 74 -0.44 -24.81 -0.66
N LEU A 75 -0.71 -23.52 -0.89
CA LEU A 75 -2.03 -22.90 -0.73
C LEU A 75 -2.58 -22.41 -2.08
N HIS A 76 -2.32 -23.13 -3.17
CA HIS A 76 -2.74 -22.73 -4.52
C HIS A 76 -4.27 -22.55 -4.64
N ASP A 77 -5.07 -23.40 -3.99
CA ASP A 77 -6.53 -23.24 -3.93
C ASP A 77 -6.97 -21.92 -3.27
N ILE A 78 -6.18 -21.41 -2.32
CA ILE A 78 -6.40 -20.09 -1.73
C ILE A 78 -6.04 -19.00 -2.75
N ALA A 79 -4.90 -19.13 -3.43
CA ALA A 79 -4.48 -18.19 -4.48
C ALA A 79 -5.58 -17.99 -5.56
N VAL A 80 -6.19 -19.08 -6.04
CA VAL A 80 -7.28 -19.03 -7.02
C VAL A 80 -8.51 -18.31 -6.46
N LYS A 81 -8.91 -18.59 -5.21
CA LYS A 81 -10.04 -17.92 -4.56
C LYS A 81 -9.77 -16.42 -4.38
N VAL A 82 -8.56 -16.07 -3.97
CA VAL A 82 -8.11 -14.69 -3.79
C VAL A 82 -8.16 -13.92 -5.11
N MET A 83 -7.67 -14.52 -6.19
CA MET A 83 -7.75 -13.94 -7.53
C MET A 83 -9.20 -13.64 -7.94
N GLY A 84 -10.13 -14.58 -7.71
CA GLY A 84 -11.55 -14.36 -7.96
C GLY A 84 -12.15 -13.19 -7.16
N LEU A 85 -11.77 -13.08 -5.87
CA LEU A 85 -12.19 -11.96 -5.02
C LEU A 85 -11.68 -10.61 -5.51
N TRP A 86 -10.43 -10.54 -5.99
CA TRP A 86 -9.88 -9.31 -6.57
C TRP A 86 -10.56 -8.92 -7.88
N GLN A 87 -10.85 -9.88 -8.76
CA GLN A 87 -11.58 -9.62 -10.01
C GLN A 87 -13.00 -9.10 -9.74
N GLU A 88 -13.69 -9.67 -8.75
CA GLU A 88 -15.00 -9.16 -8.33
C GLU A 88 -14.90 -7.76 -7.73
N ALA A 89 -13.88 -7.52 -6.89
CA ALA A 89 -13.62 -6.22 -6.27
C ALA A 89 -13.21 -5.14 -7.29
N GLU A 90 -12.51 -5.51 -8.36
CA GLU A 90 -12.21 -4.58 -9.45
C GLU A 90 -13.48 -4.27 -10.26
N LYS A 91 -14.25 -5.30 -10.62
CA LYS A 91 -15.50 -5.15 -11.37
C LYS A 91 -16.52 -4.26 -10.66
N ASN A 92 -16.58 -4.32 -9.33
CA ASN A 92 -17.48 -3.50 -8.52
C ASN A 92 -16.88 -2.16 -8.06
N ASN A 93 -15.68 -1.79 -8.55
CA ASN A 93 -14.94 -0.58 -8.19
C ASN A 93 -14.58 -0.45 -6.70
N SER A 94 -14.56 -1.55 -5.93
CA SER A 94 -14.09 -1.54 -4.53
C SER A 94 -12.58 -1.72 -4.39
N LEU A 95 -11.89 -2.16 -5.45
CA LEU A 95 -10.44 -2.24 -5.56
C LEU A 95 -10.00 -1.72 -6.92
N LYS A 96 -8.97 -0.86 -6.96
CA LYS A 96 -8.32 -0.44 -8.21
C LYS A 96 -6.96 -1.12 -8.33
N ILE A 97 -6.75 -1.87 -9.42
CA ILE A 97 -5.48 -2.52 -9.72
C ILE A 97 -4.71 -1.61 -10.70
N TYR A 98 -3.52 -1.16 -10.29
CA TYR A 98 -2.61 -0.43 -11.18
C TYR A 98 -1.65 -1.38 -11.87
N TRP A 99 -1.53 -1.22 -13.18
CA TRP A 99 -0.61 -1.99 -13.98
C TRP A 99 0.69 -1.22 -14.15
N VAL A 100 1.80 -1.88 -13.81
CA VAL A 100 3.14 -1.36 -14.06
C VAL A 100 3.36 -1.29 -15.57
N ASP A 101 3.37 -0.07 -16.09
CA ASP A 101 3.71 0.20 -17.47
C ASP A 101 5.21 0.52 -17.62
N LYS A 102 5.62 0.94 -18.82
CA LYS A 102 7.01 1.28 -19.11
C LYS A 102 7.52 2.49 -18.31
N ALA A 103 6.66 3.48 -18.03
CA ALA A 103 7.04 4.67 -17.28
C ALA A 103 7.26 4.32 -15.81
N ILE A 104 6.31 3.60 -15.20
CA ILE A 104 6.41 3.11 -13.82
C ILE A 104 7.62 2.18 -13.67
N SER A 105 7.84 1.26 -14.62
CA SER A 105 8.98 0.34 -14.58
C SER A 105 10.32 1.07 -14.63
N LYS A 106 10.45 2.11 -15.47
CA LYS A 106 11.66 2.92 -15.55
C LYS A 106 11.93 3.63 -14.22
N GLU A 107 10.91 4.26 -13.64
CA GLU A 107 11.06 4.91 -12.33
C GLU A 107 11.42 3.91 -11.24
N ALA A 108 10.79 2.73 -11.24
CA ALA A 108 11.12 1.64 -10.32
C ALA A 108 12.59 1.19 -10.45
N TRP A 109 13.17 1.14 -11.66
CA TRP A 109 14.60 0.85 -11.84
C TRP A 109 15.49 1.92 -11.21
N GLU A 110 15.16 3.19 -11.38
CA GLU A 110 15.91 4.30 -10.80
C GLU A 110 15.87 4.24 -9.26
N ILE A 111 14.71 3.90 -8.68
CA ILE A 111 14.55 3.68 -7.24
C ILE A 111 15.36 2.48 -6.77
N PHE A 112 15.25 1.34 -7.45
CA PHE A 112 15.96 0.11 -7.11
C PHE A 112 17.49 0.33 -7.07
N TYR A 113 18.01 1.09 -8.04
CA TYR A 113 19.43 1.48 -8.05
C TYR A 113 19.77 2.46 -6.91
N LYS A 114 18.95 3.50 -6.71
CA LYS A 114 19.20 4.55 -5.71
C LYS A 114 19.21 4.03 -4.28
N PHE A 115 18.41 3.00 -3.97
CA PHE A 115 18.27 2.42 -2.64
C PHE A 115 18.87 1.02 -2.54
N SER A 116 19.91 0.72 -3.32
CA SER A 116 20.55 -0.61 -3.36
C SER A 116 21.03 -1.13 -1.99
N GLU A 117 21.42 -0.22 -1.10
CA GLU A 117 21.84 -0.53 0.28
C GLU A 117 20.69 -1.08 1.17
N HIS A 118 19.43 -0.80 0.79
CA HIS A 118 18.25 -1.11 1.59
C HIS A 118 17.55 -2.42 1.21
N ARG A 119 18.09 -3.17 0.24
CA ARG A 119 17.58 -4.49 -0.18
C ARG A 119 16.07 -4.53 -0.47
N LEU A 120 15.54 -3.45 -1.03
CA LEU A 120 14.14 -3.38 -1.48
C LEU A 120 13.86 -4.47 -2.51
N SER A 121 12.66 -5.06 -2.46
CA SER A 121 12.19 -5.86 -3.59
C SER A 121 11.90 -4.95 -4.79
N PHE A 122 11.86 -5.53 -5.99
CA PHE A 122 11.42 -4.75 -7.15
C PHE A 122 9.93 -4.40 -7.06
N THR A 123 9.11 -5.26 -6.41
CA THR A 123 7.72 -4.98 -6.05
C THR A 123 7.60 -3.68 -5.25
N ASP A 124 8.42 -3.50 -4.20
CA ASP A 124 8.44 -2.27 -3.38
C ASP A 124 8.73 -1.02 -4.22
N CYS A 125 9.69 -1.13 -5.15
CA CYS A 125 10.06 -0.03 -6.04
C CYS A 125 8.92 0.35 -6.99
N THR A 126 8.22 -0.65 -7.54
CA THR A 126 7.03 -0.39 -8.39
C THR A 126 5.86 0.17 -7.60
N SER A 127 5.64 -0.32 -6.38
CA SER A 127 4.62 0.21 -5.46
C SER A 127 4.89 1.66 -5.11
N PHE A 128 6.15 2.03 -4.87
CA PHE A 128 6.54 3.42 -4.65
C PHE A 128 6.27 4.31 -5.87
N ALA A 129 6.72 3.88 -7.05
CA ALA A 129 6.51 4.64 -8.29
C ALA A 129 5.02 4.90 -8.54
N ILE A 130 4.18 3.86 -8.40
CA ILE A 130 2.72 3.96 -8.51
C ILE A 130 2.17 4.94 -7.47
N CYS A 131 2.50 4.77 -6.20
CA CYS A 131 1.96 5.61 -5.12
C CYS A 131 2.35 7.07 -5.28
N LYS A 132 3.57 7.35 -5.75
CA LYS A 132 4.03 8.70 -6.08
C LYS A 132 3.22 9.30 -7.23
N GLU A 133 3.03 8.55 -8.33
CA GLU A 133 2.25 9.00 -9.49
C GLU A 133 0.81 9.37 -9.12
N ILE A 134 0.16 8.55 -8.29
CA ILE A 134 -1.26 8.69 -7.97
C ILE A 134 -1.52 9.40 -6.63
N LYS A 135 -0.46 9.90 -5.99
CA LYS A 135 -0.45 10.65 -4.73
C LYS A 135 -1.11 9.89 -3.57
N VAL A 136 -0.77 8.61 -3.42
CA VAL A 136 -1.12 7.81 -2.24
C VAL A 136 0.01 7.90 -1.22
N GLN A 137 -0.33 8.24 0.02
CA GLN A 137 0.64 8.36 1.11
C GLN A 137 0.52 7.24 2.15
N LYS A 138 -0.64 6.58 2.23
CA LYS A 138 -0.92 5.52 3.21
C LYS A 138 -0.74 4.15 2.56
N ILE A 139 0.07 3.32 3.20
CA ILE A 139 0.28 1.92 2.82
C ILE A 139 -0.34 1.04 3.91
N PHE A 140 -1.24 0.14 3.51
CA PHE A 140 -1.62 -0.99 4.34
C PHE A 140 -0.63 -2.11 4.08
N GLY A 141 0.30 -2.30 5.02
CA GLY A 141 1.38 -3.27 4.94
C GLY A 141 2.13 -3.33 6.27
N PHE A 142 3.07 -4.26 6.36
CA PHE A 142 3.87 -4.48 7.58
C PHE A 142 5.37 -4.27 7.35
N ASP A 143 5.80 -4.07 6.11
CA ASP A 143 7.22 -3.87 5.80
C ASP A 143 7.68 -2.46 6.17
N SER A 144 8.68 -2.39 7.05
CA SER A 144 9.34 -1.15 7.44
C SER A 144 10.05 -0.43 6.29
N HIS A 145 10.34 -1.12 5.17
CA HIS A 145 10.91 -0.51 3.97
C HIS A 145 10.06 0.63 3.41
N PHE A 146 8.73 0.55 3.53
CA PHE A 146 7.85 1.66 3.12
C PHE A 146 8.07 2.94 3.94
N ASN A 147 8.54 2.84 5.19
CA ASN A 147 8.90 4.01 5.98
C ASN A 147 10.17 4.71 5.45
N ILE A 148 11.15 3.92 4.97
CA ILE A 148 12.38 4.44 4.34
C ILE A 148 12.02 5.27 3.10
N LEU A 149 10.97 4.83 2.39
CA LEU A 149 10.44 5.49 1.22
C LEU A 149 9.48 6.64 1.55
N GLY A 150 9.23 6.94 2.82
CA GLY A 150 8.42 8.10 3.25
C GLY A 150 6.90 7.86 3.27
N PHE A 151 6.44 6.61 3.17
CA PHE A 151 5.02 6.29 3.33
C PHE A 151 4.60 6.15 4.79
N LEU A 152 3.31 6.35 5.03
CA LEU A 152 2.66 6.10 6.31
C LEU A 152 2.12 4.68 6.33
N LEU A 153 2.73 3.80 7.13
CA LEU A 153 2.17 2.49 7.41
C LEU A 153 0.87 2.61 8.21
N SER A 154 -0.06 1.71 7.93
CA SER A 154 -1.35 1.59 8.59
C SER A 154 -1.72 0.11 8.75
N PRO A 155 -2.34 -0.33 9.87
CA PRO A 155 -2.89 0.47 10.98
C PRO A 155 -1.85 0.99 11.98
N TYR A 156 -0.57 0.65 11.84
CA TYR A 156 0.48 1.08 12.77
C TYR A 156 1.16 2.37 12.31
N GLN A 157 0.84 3.50 12.94
CA GLN A 157 1.61 4.74 12.77
C GLN A 157 2.84 4.72 13.68
N ILE A 158 4.05 4.80 13.10
CA ILE A 158 5.26 5.10 13.84
C ILE A 158 5.52 6.61 13.73
N GLN A 159 5.54 7.31 14.87
CA GLN A 159 5.72 8.77 14.93
C GLN A 159 7.18 9.24 14.80
N GLU A 160 8.16 8.34 14.68
CA GLU A 160 9.58 8.69 14.70
C GLU A 160 10.24 8.42 13.34
N ASN A 161 10.84 9.48 12.76
CA ASN A 161 11.65 9.57 11.52
C ASN A 161 11.06 10.29 10.29
N GLN A 162 9.97 11.04 10.43
CA GLN A 162 9.45 11.87 9.32
C GLN A 162 10.46 12.89 8.75
N ALA A 163 11.43 13.36 9.55
CA ALA A 163 12.36 14.42 9.14
C ALA A 163 13.50 13.95 8.20
N LYS A 164 13.84 12.65 8.14
CA LYS A 164 14.98 12.17 7.34
C LYS A 164 14.63 11.92 5.87
N TYR A 165 13.35 11.75 5.56
CA TYR A 165 12.86 11.35 4.23
C TYR A 165 11.86 12.34 3.62
N ASP A 166 11.77 13.57 4.14
CA ASP A 166 10.90 14.64 3.60
C ASP A 166 11.17 14.92 2.11
N VAL A 167 12.39 14.64 1.62
CA VAL A 167 12.76 14.76 0.20
C VAL A 167 12.19 13.67 -0.71
N LEU A 168 11.52 12.66 -0.14
CA LEU A 168 10.94 11.50 -0.85
C LEU A 168 9.41 11.49 -0.81
N LYS A 169 8.78 12.45 -0.12
CA LYS A 169 7.33 12.59 -0.10
C LYS A 169 6.81 13.06 -1.47
N PRO A 170 5.69 12.51 -1.97
CA PRO A 170 5.04 13.02 -3.18
C PRO A 170 4.52 14.46 -3.01
#